data_AF-K2BCF9-F1
#
_entry.id   AF-K2BCF9-F1
#
_cell.length_a   1.000
_cell.length_b   1.000
_cell.length_c   1.000
_cell.angle_alpha   90.00
_cell.angle_beta   90.00
_cell.angle_gamma   90.00
#
_symmetry.space_group_name_H-M   'P 1'
#
loop_
_entity.id
_entity.type
_entity.pdbx_description
1 polymer ?
#
loop_
_entity_poly.entity_id
_entity_poly.type
_entity_poly.pdbx_seq_one_letter_code
_entity_poly.pdbx_strand_id
1 'polypeptide(L)'
;MAAMELLCHLVGINLSKFSREETLLLEAELFVRICEELKEVFRKQHRDYFRLMKFTIEKENIMLEANFVRLIIKDILATEEYNLKGIAYYTDTHEDVVQEVIDGRNTNPSATLLRRSIDLHRLVRRDLYHSIVKKIATEYLAVA
;
A
#
# COMPACT_ATOMS: atom_id res chain seq x y z
N MET A 1 -0.56 -2.84 16.49
CA MET A 1 -0.91 -2.01 17.67
C MET A 1 -0.56 -0.53 17.46
N ALA A 2 0.71 -0.12 17.41
CA ALA A 2 1.07 1.31 17.27
C ALA A 2 0.49 2.07 16.05
N ALA A 3 0.33 1.41 14.90
CA ALA A 3 -0.23 2.05 13.70
C ALA A 3 -1.73 2.36 13.84
N MET A 4 -2.50 1.53 14.56
CA MET A 4 -3.93 1.74 14.81
C MET A 4 -4.17 2.79 15.88
N GLU A 5 -3.33 2.84 16.93
CA GLU A 5 -3.41 3.88 17.95
C GLU A 5 -3.29 5.29 17.36
N LEU A 6 -2.39 5.50 16.41
CA LEU A 6 -2.25 6.78 15.70
C LEU A 6 -3.50 7.13 14.89
N LEU A 7 -4.09 6.17 14.18
CA LEU A 7 -5.30 6.37 13.36
C LEU A 7 -6.52 6.67 14.23
N CYS A 8 -6.71 5.91 15.29
CA CYS A 8 -7.84 6.08 16.19
C CYS A 8 -7.73 7.36 17.02
N HIS A 9 -6.52 7.78 17.39
CA HIS A 9 -6.30 9.07 18.03
C HIS A 9 -6.57 10.25 17.08
N LEU A 10 -6.31 10.10 15.78
CA LEU A 10 -6.63 11.10 14.74
C LEU A 10 -8.15 11.25 14.51
N VAL A 11 -8.93 10.19 14.73
CA VAL A 11 -10.39 10.16 14.49
C VAL A 11 -11.21 10.25 15.80
N GLY A 12 -10.54 10.33 16.96
CA GLY A 12 -11.22 10.39 18.27
C GLY A 12 -11.88 9.07 18.70
N ILE A 13 -11.51 7.96 18.08
CA ILE A 13 -12.04 6.63 18.36
C ILE A 13 -11.27 6.02 19.53
N ASN A 14 -11.96 5.70 20.63
CA ASN A 14 -11.33 4.99 21.72
C ASN A 14 -11.28 3.49 21.41
N LEU A 15 -10.12 3.01 20.97
CA LEU A 15 -9.84 1.59 20.71
C LEU A 15 -10.15 0.67 21.90
N SER A 16 -10.06 1.19 23.14
CA SER A 16 -10.36 0.38 24.34
C SER A 16 -11.84 0.00 24.46
N LYS A 17 -12.72 0.57 23.62
CA LYS A 17 -14.15 0.23 23.57
C LYS A 17 -14.47 -0.86 22.56
N PHE A 18 -13.53 -1.21 21.70
CA PHE A 18 -13.72 -2.22 20.67
C PHE A 18 -13.36 -3.60 21.24
N SER A 19 -14.20 -4.59 20.92
CA SER A 19 -13.81 -5.98 21.05
C SER A 19 -12.64 -6.32 20.11
N ARG A 20 -12.05 -7.50 20.31
CA ARG A 20 -10.97 -7.99 19.46
C ARG A 20 -11.45 -8.16 18.01
N GLU A 21 -12.66 -8.67 17.84
CA GLU A 21 -13.30 -8.92 16.55
C GLU A 21 -13.56 -7.61 15.80
N GLU A 22 -14.11 -6.61 16.47
CA GLU A 22 -14.35 -5.29 15.86
C GLU A 22 -13.04 -4.58 15.51
N THR A 23 -12.00 -4.74 16.34
CA THR A 23 -10.65 -4.22 16.03
C THR A 23 -10.10 -4.85 14.76
N LEU A 24 -10.23 -6.17 14.59
CA LEU A 24 -9.80 -6.88 13.39
C LEU A 24 -10.56 -6.41 12.13
N LEU A 25 -11.87 -6.21 12.24
CA LEU A 25 -12.68 -5.68 11.14
C LEU A 25 -12.27 -4.26 10.75
N LEU A 26 -12.02 -3.41 11.75
CA LEU A 26 -11.55 -2.04 11.53
C LEU A 26 -10.16 -2.02 10.87
N GLU A 27 -9.24 -2.87 11.34
CA GLU A 27 -7.91 -3.02 10.73
C GLU A 27 -8.01 -3.47 9.26
N ALA A 28 -8.90 -4.43 8.97
CA ALA A 28 -9.13 -4.91 7.61
C ALA A 28 -9.70 -3.82 6.70
N GLU A 29 -10.72 -3.08 7.16
CA GLU A 29 -11.31 -1.98 6.37
C GLU A 29 -10.28 -0.88 6.09
N LEU A 30 -9.51 -0.47 7.10
CA LEU A 30 -8.45 0.53 6.94
C LEU A 30 -7.38 0.05 5.96
N PHE A 31 -6.98 -1.21 6.03
CA PHE A 31 -6.03 -1.79 5.09
C PHE A 31 -6.54 -1.74 3.65
N VAL A 32 -7.81 -2.11 3.42
CA VAL A 32 -8.44 -2.02 2.10
C VAL A 32 -8.43 -0.59 1.58
N ARG A 33 -8.84 0.39 2.41
CA ARG A 33 -8.85 1.81 2.03
C ARG A 33 -7.47 2.35 1.69
N ILE A 34 -6.46 2.01 2.49
CA ILE A 34 -5.07 2.40 2.20
C ILE A 34 -4.61 1.80 0.86
N CYS A 35 -4.94 0.54 0.59
CA CYS A 35 -4.59 -0.09 -0.69
C CYS A 35 -5.27 0.60 -1.87
N GLU A 36 -6.55 0.96 -1.76
CA GLU A 36 -7.27 1.73 -2.79
C GLU A 36 -6.60 3.09 -3.04
N GLU A 37 -6.28 3.84 -1.99
CA GLU A 37 -5.61 5.14 -2.15
C GLU A 37 -4.21 5.01 -2.75
N LEU A 38 -3.46 3.97 -2.41
CA LEU A 38 -2.19 3.67 -3.07
C LEU A 38 -2.39 3.35 -4.56
N LYS A 39 -3.43 2.58 -4.92
CA LYS A 39 -3.80 2.34 -6.33
C LYS A 39 -4.12 3.65 -7.05
N GLU A 40 -4.81 4.61 -6.43
CA GLU A 40 -5.06 5.93 -7.00
C GLU A 40 -3.77 6.72 -7.26
N VAL A 41 -2.81 6.65 -6.34
CA VAL A 41 -1.49 7.28 -6.50
C VAL A 41 -0.77 6.69 -7.71
N PHE A 42 -0.71 5.36 -7.81
CA PHE A 42 -0.09 4.69 -8.94
C PHE A 42 -0.85 4.93 -10.26
N ARG A 43 -2.19 5.03 -10.22
CA ARG A 43 -3.00 5.38 -11.38
C ARG A 43 -2.62 6.74 -11.94
N LYS A 44 -2.46 7.74 -11.06
CA LYS A 44 -2.01 9.08 -11.47
C LYS A 44 -0.63 9.06 -12.11
N GLN A 45 0.30 8.27 -11.56
CA GLN A 45 1.64 8.10 -12.14
C GLN A 45 1.61 7.45 -13.54
N HIS A 46 0.66 6.53 -13.78
CA HIS A 46 0.52 5.80 -15.05
C HIS A 46 -0.53 6.41 -16.00
N ARG A 47 -1.06 7.60 -15.70
CA ARG A 47 -2.17 8.21 -16.44
C ARG A 47 -1.92 8.32 -17.94
N ASP A 48 -0.72 8.75 -18.33
CA ASP A 48 -0.38 8.90 -19.74
C ASP A 48 -0.28 7.54 -20.45
N TYR A 49 0.27 6.52 -19.77
CA TYR A 49 0.31 5.16 -20.27
C TYR A 49 -1.11 4.60 -20.48
N PHE A 50 -1.99 4.73 -19.48
CA PHE A 50 -3.38 4.27 -19.60
C PHE A 50 -4.14 5.00 -20.70
N ARG A 51 -3.91 6.32 -20.85
CA ARG A 51 -4.50 7.11 -21.94
C ARG A 51 -4.02 6.63 -23.31
N LEU A 52 -2.72 6.40 -23.49
CA LEU A 52 -2.15 5.93 -24.75
C LEU A 52 -2.67 4.53 -25.12
N MET A 53 -2.75 3.64 -24.14
CA MET A 53 -3.27 2.28 -24.33
C MET A 53 -4.80 2.20 -24.41
N LYS A 54 -5.50 3.32 -24.18
CA LYS A 54 -6.97 3.42 -24.17
C LYS A 54 -7.62 2.39 -23.22
N PHE A 55 -7.06 2.26 -22.03
CA PHE A 55 -7.62 1.35 -21.03
C PHE A 55 -8.95 1.86 -20.48
N THR A 56 -9.86 0.94 -20.18
CA THR A 56 -11.05 1.22 -19.37
C THR A 56 -10.65 1.23 -17.89
N ILE A 57 -11.44 1.88 -17.03
CA ILE A 57 -11.20 1.89 -15.57
C ILE A 57 -11.03 0.46 -15.02
N GLU A 58 -11.84 -0.48 -15.49
CA GLU A 58 -11.73 -1.90 -15.12
C GLU A 58 -10.37 -2.50 -15.50
N LYS A 59 -9.88 -2.23 -16.71
CA LYS A 59 -8.55 -2.69 -17.14
C LYS A 59 -7.42 -2.02 -16.38
N GLU A 60 -7.56 -0.74 -16.04
CA GLU A 60 -6.61 -0.05 -15.16
C GLU A 60 -6.56 -0.73 -13.79
N ASN A 61 -7.71 -1.05 -13.19
CA ASN A 61 -7.79 -1.74 -11.90
C ASN A 61 -7.10 -3.09 -11.94
N ILE A 62 -7.41 -3.92 -12.95
CA ILE A 62 -6.79 -5.24 -13.12
C ILE A 62 -5.27 -5.12 -13.26
N MET A 63 -4.78 -4.15 -14.04
CA MET A 63 -3.34 -3.93 -14.22
C MET A 63 -2.67 -3.49 -12.92
N LEU A 64 -3.26 -2.55 -12.21
CA LEU A 64 -2.74 -2.04 -10.93
C LEU A 64 -2.72 -3.13 -9.86
N GLU A 65 -3.77 -3.94 -9.76
CA GLU A 65 -3.88 -5.04 -8.80
C GLU A 65 -2.87 -6.15 -9.11
N ALA A 66 -2.79 -6.59 -10.37
CA ALA A 66 -1.84 -7.62 -10.79
C ALA A 66 -0.37 -7.19 -10.62
N ASN A 67 -0.09 -5.89 -10.59
CA ASN A 67 1.26 -5.35 -10.43
C ASN A 67 1.47 -4.66 -9.08
N PHE A 68 0.58 -4.82 -8.10
CA PHE A 68 0.58 -3.95 -6.92
C PHE A 68 1.88 -4.00 -6.12
N VAL A 69 2.37 -5.20 -5.80
CA VAL A 69 3.66 -5.40 -5.09
C VAL A 69 4.82 -4.85 -5.91
N ARG A 70 4.79 -5.08 -7.24
CA ARG A 70 5.82 -4.60 -8.16
C ARG A 70 5.88 -3.06 -8.17
N LEU A 71 4.72 -2.40 -8.18
CA LEU A 71 4.62 -0.95 -8.12
C LEU A 71 5.19 -0.42 -6.81
N ILE A 72 4.85 -1.05 -5.69
CA ILE A 72 5.41 -0.69 -4.37
C ILE A 72 6.93 -0.84 -4.36
N ILE A 73 7.48 -1.97 -4.79
CA ILE A 73 8.94 -2.21 -4.80
C ILE A 73 9.65 -1.18 -5.69
N LYS A 74 9.10 -0.89 -6.87
CA LYS A 74 9.66 0.13 -7.77
C LYS A 74 9.61 1.53 -7.15
N ASP A 75 8.54 1.87 -6.45
CA ASP A 75 8.39 3.16 -5.79
C ASP A 75 9.36 3.31 -4.60
N ILE A 76 9.64 2.22 -3.87
CA ILE A 76 10.72 2.17 -2.86
C ILE A 76 12.09 2.40 -3.50
N LEU A 77 12.39 1.69 -4.60
CA LEU A 77 13.68 1.85 -5.29
C LEU A 77 13.86 3.28 -5.81
N ALA A 78 12.78 3.92 -6.27
CA ALA A 78 12.80 5.30 -6.74
C ALA A 78 13.07 6.34 -5.64
N THR A 79 12.93 5.99 -4.35
CA THR A 79 13.37 6.88 -3.26
C THR A 79 14.87 6.83 -3.01
N GLU A 80 15.58 5.86 -3.60
CA GLU A 80 17.02 5.59 -3.40
C GLU A 80 17.42 5.26 -1.95
N GLU A 81 16.48 5.22 -1.00
CA GLU A 81 16.73 4.84 0.41
C GLU A 81 17.08 3.36 0.56
N TYR A 82 16.58 2.53 -0.36
CA TYR A 82 16.88 1.09 -0.41
C TYR A 82 17.24 0.69 -1.83
N ASN A 83 18.21 -0.22 -1.92
CA ASN A 83 18.47 -0.99 -3.14
C ASN A 83 17.82 -2.37 -3.05
N LEU A 84 17.95 -3.16 -4.11
CA LEU A 84 17.35 -4.50 -4.20
C LEU A 84 17.74 -5.41 -3.01
N LYS A 85 19.02 -5.40 -2.64
CA LYS A 85 19.55 -6.15 -1.48
C LYS A 85 18.92 -5.70 -0.16
N GLY A 86 18.77 -4.38 0.03
CA GLY A 86 18.13 -3.81 1.21
C GLY A 86 16.67 -4.22 1.31
N ILE A 87 15.93 -4.20 0.20
CA ILE A 87 14.54 -4.67 0.14
C ILE A 87 14.47 -6.17 0.46
N ALA A 88 15.33 -6.99 -0.15
CA ALA A 88 15.37 -8.42 0.10
C ALA A 88 15.66 -8.76 1.57
N TYR A 89 16.63 -8.07 2.17
CA TYR A 89 16.96 -8.19 3.58
C TYR A 89 15.78 -7.82 4.48
N TYR A 90 15.15 -6.66 4.27
CA TYR A 90 14.01 -6.21 5.07
C TYR A 90 12.79 -7.11 4.92
N THR A 91 12.53 -7.57 3.69
CA THR A 91 11.40 -8.44 3.39
C THR A 91 11.68 -9.90 3.74
N ASP A 92 12.89 -10.21 4.22
CA ASP A 92 13.36 -11.56 4.59
C ASP A 92 13.02 -12.56 3.47
N THR A 93 13.55 -12.23 2.29
CA THR A 93 13.47 -13.02 1.05
C THR A 93 14.79 -12.92 0.29
N HIS A 94 14.93 -13.72 -0.76
CA HIS A 94 16.13 -13.66 -1.60
C HIS A 94 16.05 -12.51 -2.61
N GLU A 95 17.21 -11.91 -2.90
CA GLU A 95 17.34 -10.83 -3.91
C GLU A 95 16.71 -11.23 -5.25
N ASP A 96 16.92 -12.48 -5.67
CA ASP A 96 16.37 -13.03 -6.91
C ASP A 96 14.84 -13.01 -6.93
N VAL A 97 14.17 -13.26 -5.80
CA VAL A 97 12.70 -13.20 -5.71
C VAL A 97 12.22 -11.77 -5.89
N VAL A 98 12.89 -10.80 -5.29
CA VAL A 98 12.57 -9.37 -5.47
C VAL A 98 12.79 -8.96 -6.93
N GLN A 99 13.88 -9.41 -7.54
CA GLN A 99 14.18 -9.18 -8.96
C GLN A 99 13.10 -9.77 -9.86
N GLU A 100 12.66 -11.00 -9.62
CA GLU A 100 11.61 -11.65 -10.39
C GLU A 100 10.28 -10.89 -10.33
N VAL A 101 9.93 -10.31 -9.17
CA VAL A 101 8.73 -9.45 -9.05
C VAL A 101 8.89 -8.16 -9.86
N ILE A 102 10.07 -7.53 -9.80
CA ILE A 102 10.36 -6.31 -10.59
C ILE A 102 10.30 -6.58 -12.10
N ASP A 103 10.80 -7.74 -12.51
CA ASP A 103 10.80 -8.18 -13.92
C ASP A 103 9.41 -8.61 -14.39
N GLY A 104 8.49 -8.86 -13.46
CA GLY A 104 7.17 -9.42 -13.76
C GLY A 104 7.20 -10.93 -14.07
N ARG A 105 8.29 -11.62 -13.69
CA ARG A 105 8.40 -13.09 -13.75
C ARG A 105 7.65 -13.76 -12.60
N ASN A 106 7.62 -13.09 -11.45
CA ASN A 106 6.77 -13.48 -10.32
C ASN A 106 5.53 -12.57 -10.26
N THR A 107 4.45 -13.01 -10.91
CA THR A 107 3.17 -12.27 -10.98
C THR A 107 2.25 -12.54 -9.79
N ASN A 108 2.57 -13.50 -8.93
CA ASN A 108 1.78 -13.84 -7.74
C ASN A 108 2.66 -13.85 -6.48
N PRO A 109 3.16 -12.68 -6.03
CA PRO A 109 3.98 -12.60 -4.83
C PRO A 109 3.20 -13.06 -3.60
N SER A 110 3.90 -13.65 -2.62
CA SER A 110 3.24 -14.11 -1.40
C SER A 110 2.64 -12.94 -0.60
N ALA A 111 1.56 -13.20 0.14
CA ALA A 111 0.95 -12.21 1.02
C ALA A 111 1.94 -11.67 2.08
N THR A 112 2.88 -12.50 2.54
CA THR A 112 3.95 -12.07 3.45
C THR A 112 4.88 -11.05 2.78
N LEU A 113 5.25 -11.28 1.52
CA LEU A 113 6.07 -10.33 0.76
C LEU A 113 5.32 -9.02 0.51
N LEU A 114 4.03 -9.07 0.16
CA LEU A 114 3.17 -7.88 0.06
C LEU A 114 3.17 -7.09 1.37
N ARG A 115 2.86 -7.74 2.50
CA ARG A 115 2.80 -7.09 3.82
C ARG A 115 4.11 -6.41 4.16
N ARG A 116 5.24 -7.13 4.07
CA ARG A 116 6.56 -6.58 4.38
C ARG A 116 6.97 -5.45 3.43
N SER A 117 6.57 -5.53 2.15
CA SER A 117 6.81 -4.46 1.18
C SER A 117 6.01 -3.20 1.52
N ILE A 118 4.74 -3.34 1.93
CA ILE A 118 3.93 -2.21 2.42
C ILE A 118 4.55 -1.59 3.67
N ASP A 119 5.01 -2.41 4.62
CA ASP A 119 5.66 -1.92 5.83
C ASP A 119 6.91 -1.10 5.51
N LEU A 120 7.76 -1.60 4.59
CA LEU A 120 8.95 -0.89 4.13
C LEU A 120 8.58 0.40 3.40
N HIS A 121 7.61 0.33 2.48
CA HIS A 121 7.12 1.49 1.73
C HIS A 121 6.62 2.59 2.66
N ARG A 122 5.93 2.24 3.74
CA ARG A 122 5.50 3.20 4.76
C ARG A 122 6.66 3.91 5.44
N LEU A 123 7.79 3.23 5.64
CA LEU A 123 8.98 3.83 6.27
C LEU A 123 9.65 4.88 5.37
N VAL A 124 9.70 4.63 4.06
CA VAL A 124 10.35 5.51 3.06
C VAL A 124 9.40 6.56 2.47
N ARG A 125 8.08 6.35 2.55
CA ARG A 125 7.05 7.27 2.00
C ARG A 125 6.10 7.78 3.06
N ARG A 126 6.64 8.17 4.22
CA ARG A 126 5.85 8.60 5.39
C ARG A 126 4.82 9.68 5.07
N ASP A 127 5.21 10.71 4.32
CA ASP A 127 4.33 11.83 3.95
C ASP A 127 3.15 11.39 3.08
N LEU A 128 3.38 10.41 2.20
CA LEU A 128 2.33 9.81 1.38
C LEU A 128 1.30 9.12 2.27
N TYR A 129 1.75 8.24 3.17
CA TYR A 129 0.84 7.52 4.07
C TYR A 129 0.13 8.47 5.03
N HIS A 130 0.79 9.51 5.53
CA HIS A 130 0.15 10.54 6.34
C HIS A 130 -0.98 11.25 5.57
N SER A 131 -0.73 11.59 4.31
CA SER A 131 -1.72 12.24 3.43
C SER A 131 -2.91 11.32 3.14
N ILE A 132 -2.65 10.03 2.86
CA ILE A 132 -3.68 9.00 2.65
C ILE A 132 -4.55 8.86 3.90
N VAL A 133 -3.94 8.70 5.06
CA VAL A 133 -4.62 8.56 6.35
C VAL A 133 -5.49 9.77 6.65
N LYS A 134 -4.96 10.98 6.44
CA LYS A 134 -5.71 12.22 6.64
C LYS A 134 -6.92 12.30 5.72
N LYS A 135 -6.77 11.89 4.46
CA LYS A 135 -7.86 11.83 3.49
C LYS A 135 -8.96 10.87 3.96
N ILE A 136 -8.59 9.64 4.31
CA ILE A 136 -9.51 8.62 4.83
C ILE A 136 -10.26 9.15 6.06
N ALA A 137 -9.54 9.69 7.05
CA ALA A 137 -10.15 10.25 8.27
C ALA A 137 -11.17 11.36 7.95
N THR A 138 -10.85 12.25 6.99
CA THR A 138 -11.74 13.35 6.61
C THR A 138 -13.00 12.84 5.93
N GLU A 139 -12.91 11.82 5.07
CA GLU A 139 -14.06 11.22 4.42
C GLU A 139 -15.01 10.56 5.42
N TYR A 140 -14.49 9.88 6.44
CA TYR A 140 -15.33 9.29 7.49
C TYR A 140 -15.92 10.32 8.46
N LEU A 141 -15.18 11.38 8.78
CA LEU A 141 -15.68 12.47 9.65
C LEU A 141 -16.70 13.38 8.95
N ALA A 142 -16.67 13.49 7.62
CA ALA A 142 -17.64 14.28 6.86
C ALA A 142 -19.00 13.58 6.67
N VAL A 143 -19.09 12.29 7.01
CA VAL A 143 -20.31 11.47 6.89
C VAL A 143 -21.04 11.33 8.25
N ALA A 144 -20.48 11.90 9.34
CA ALA A 144 -21.08 11.96 10.68
C ALA A 144 -21.66 13.34 10.97
#